data_AF-A0A1N7FYR1-F1
#
_entry.id   AF-A0A1N7FYR1-F1
#
_cell.length_a   1.000
_cell.length_b   1.000
_cell.length_c   1.000
_cell.angle_alpha   90.00
_cell.angle_beta   90.00
_cell.angle_gamma   90.00
#
_symmetry.space_group_name_H-M   'P 1'
#
loop_
_entity.id
_entity.type
_entity.pdbx_description
1 polymer ?
#
loop_
_entity_poly.entity_id
_entity_poly.type
_entity_poly.pdbx_seq_one_letter_code
_entity_poly.pdbx_strand_id
1 'polypeptide(L)'
;MIGLVQSALFTGLLAQADPGVDIGIGTADNLAGGAVGAFLTTLIVGAIMIAIIPEYTERMMGDVLEEPVGSFMYGVLALVGILIVAFVLVITIVGILVAIPLVLVAYLLWAIGAVIAYLAIADRLIGRGDGWLKPLLVAAGLNGVLTLTGIGGLIAFCIGAAGFGAVLKSILR
;
A
#
# COMPACT_ATOMS: atom_id res chain seq x y z
N MET A 1 46.15 -20.91 -4.43
CA MET A 1 45.27 -20.31 -5.46
C MET A 1 43.81 -20.12 -5.00
N ILE A 2 43.31 -20.88 -4.01
CA ILE A 2 41.90 -20.80 -3.54
C ILE A 2 41.61 -19.53 -2.71
N GLY A 3 42.55 -19.09 -1.85
CA GLY A 3 42.34 -17.89 -1.00
C GLY A 3 42.29 -16.56 -1.77
N LEU A 4 42.97 -16.46 -2.91
CA LEU A 4 42.97 -15.26 -3.76
C LEU A 4 41.62 -15.07 -4.46
N VAL A 5 40.99 -16.18 -4.87
CA VAL A 5 39.66 -16.19 -5.52
C VAL A 5 38.58 -15.81 -4.52
N GLN A 6 38.63 -16.32 -3.28
CA GLN A 6 37.69 -15.92 -2.23
C GLN A 6 37.84 -14.43 -1.88
N SER A 7 39.07 -13.92 -1.79
CA SER A 7 39.31 -12.49 -1.53
C SER A 7 38.81 -11.62 -2.67
N ALA A 8 39.04 -12.00 -3.94
CA ALA A 8 38.57 -11.24 -5.09
C ALA A 8 37.03 -11.24 -5.20
N LEU A 9 36.38 -12.36 -4.87
CA LEU A 9 34.91 -12.44 -4.81
C LEU A 9 34.33 -11.62 -3.66
N PHE A 10 34.97 -11.61 -2.49
CA PHE A 10 34.54 -10.80 -1.35
C PHE A 10 34.73 -9.31 -1.61
N THR A 11 35.85 -8.91 -2.22
CA THR A 11 36.10 -7.53 -2.64
C THR A 11 35.17 -7.10 -3.77
N GLY A 12 34.85 -7.99 -4.73
CA GLY A 12 33.88 -7.71 -5.78
C GLY A 12 32.45 -7.56 -5.27
N LEU A 13 32.06 -8.34 -4.26
CA LEU A 13 30.76 -8.23 -3.58
C LEU A 13 30.66 -6.94 -2.73
N LEU A 14 31.74 -6.56 -2.05
CA LEU A 14 31.82 -5.29 -1.30
C LEU A 14 31.89 -4.07 -2.24
N ALA A 15 32.52 -4.20 -3.41
CA ALA A 15 32.55 -3.14 -4.43
C ALA A 15 31.18 -2.93 -5.09
N GLN A 16 30.30 -3.95 -5.12
CA GLN A 16 28.90 -3.78 -5.50
C GLN A 16 28.02 -3.22 -4.35
N ALA A 17 28.52 -3.23 -3.11
CA ALA A 17 27.82 -2.67 -1.96
C ALA A 17 28.04 -1.17 -1.76
N ASP A 18 28.87 -0.54 -2.61
CA ASP A 18 28.93 0.92 -2.76
C ASP A 18 28.27 1.29 -4.10
N PRO A 19 26.93 1.38 -4.16
CA PRO A 19 26.35 2.21 -5.19
C PRO A 19 26.85 3.62 -4.88
N GLY A 20 27.79 4.14 -5.67
CA GLY A 20 28.24 5.54 -5.65
C GLY A 20 27.13 6.55 -5.99
N VAL A 21 25.88 6.19 -5.71
CA VAL A 21 24.75 7.08 -5.49
C VAL A 21 24.82 7.43 -4.02
N ASP A 22 25.47 8.55 -3.71
CA ASP A 22 25.21 9.29 -2.48
C ASP A 22 23.73 9.71 -2.53
N ILE A 23 22.84 8.81 -2.12
CA ILE A 23 21.47 9.18 -1.81
C ILE A 23 21.66 10.05 -0.57
N GLY A 24 21.62 11.37 -0.74
CA GLY A 24 21.47 12.28 0.37
C GLY A 24 20.17 11.90 1.07
N ILE A 25 20.23 10.96 2.02
CA ILE A 25 19.08 10.50 2.79
C ILE A 25 18.81 11.58 3.84
N GLY A 26 18.45 12.78 3.39
CA GLY A 26 17.75 13.71 4.23
C GLY A 26 16.42 13.09 4.61
N THR A 27 16.03 13.15 5.88
CA THR A 27 14.68 12.76 6.32
C THR A 27 13.60 13.41 5.45
N ALA A 28 13.87 14.63 4.98
CA ALA A 28 13.03 15.36 4.03
C ALA A 28 12.94 14.69 2.64
N ASP A 29 14.03 14.16 2.08
CA ASP A 29 14.04 13.48 0.78
C ASP A 29 13.31 12.13 0.85
N ASN A 30 13.41 11.40 1.97
CA ASN A 30 12.63 10.19 2.19
C ASN A 30 11.13 10.45 2.32
N LEU A 31 10.75 11.52 3.04
CA LEU A 31 9.35 11.92 3.22
C LEU A 31 8.76 12.40 1.88
N ALA A 32 9.51 13.20 1.13
CA ALA A 32 9.11 13.65 -0.20
C ALA A 32 8.98 12.48 -1.18
N GLY A 33 9.97 11.57 -1.20
CA GLY A 33 9.93 10.36 -2.02
C GLY A 33 8.75 9.45 -1.67
N GLY A 34 8.49 9.25 -0.37
CA GLY A 34 7.33 8.49 0.11
C GLY A 34 6.00 9.15 -0.29
N ALA A 35 5.89 10.47 -0.16
CA ALA A 35 4.71 11.22 -0.56
C ALA A 35 4.43 11.13 -2.07
N VAL A 36 5.47 11.30 -2.89
CA VAL A 36 5.36 11.15 -4.35
C VAL A 36 5.00 9.70 -4.71
N GLY A 37 5.62 8.71 -4.07
CA GLY A 37 5.29 7.31 -4.25
C GLY A 37 3.83 6.99 -3.89
N ALA A 38 3.35 7.49 -2.74
CA ALA A 38 1.97 7.31 -2.29
C ALA A 38 0.97 7.99 -3.25
N PHE A 39 1.28 9.22 -3.68
CA PHE A 39 0.49 9.94 -4.68
C PHE A 39 0.38 9.15 -5.98
N LEU A 40 1.53 8.78 -6.58
CA LEU A 40 1.58 8.08 -7.86
C LEU A 40 0.95 6.70 -7.77
N THR A 41 1.19 5.94 -6.70
CA THR A 41 0.59 4.62 -6.52
C THR A 41 -0.93 4.73 -6.43
N THR A 42 -1.45 5.69 -5.65
CA THR A 42 -2.90 5.91 -5.52
C THR A 42 -3.51 6.32 -6.85
N LEU A 43 -2.83 7.22 -7.58
CA LEU A 43 -3.26 7.69 -8.89
C LEU A 43 -3.32 6.54 -9.89
N ILE A 44 -2.25 5.76 -9.99
CA ILE A 44 -2.12 4.67 -10.96
C ILE A 44 -3.12 3.56 -10.64
N VAL A 45 -3.14 3.08 -9.39
CA VAL A 45 -4.04 2.00 -8.98
C VAL A 45 -5.50 2.44 -9.07
N GLY A 46 -5.82 3.66 -8.64
CA GLY A 46 -7.17 4.22 -8.78
C GLY A 46 -7.60 4.42 -10.23
N ALA A 47 -6.72 4.92 -11.09
CA ALA A 47 -6.99 5.02 -12.52
C ALA A 47 -7.26 3.65 -13.14
N ILE A 48 -6.43 2.65 -12.84
CA ILE A 48 -6.61 1.27 -13.33
C ILE A 48 -7.94 0.71 -12.87
N MET A 49 -8.28 0.86 -11.59
CA MET A 49 -9.55 0.38 -11.04
C MET A 49 -10.76 1.01 -11.71
N ILE A 50 -10.76 2.33 -11.85
CA ILE A 50 -11.86 3.08 -12.49
C ILE A 50 -11.98 2.71 -13.97
N ALA A 51 -10.86 2.48 -14.65
CA ALA A 51 -10.85 2.13 -16.07
C ALA A 51 -11.31 0.69 -16.34
N ILE A 52 -10.97 -0.28 -15.47
CA ILE A 52 -11.24 -1.71 -15.69
C ILE A 52 -12.54 -2.15 -15.01
N ILE A 53 -12.77 -1.72 -13.76
CA ILE A 53 -13.87 -2.18 -12.89
C ILE A 53 -14.55 -1.01 -12.14
N PRO A 54 -15.19 -0.07 -12.86
CA PRO A 54 -15.82 1.12 -12.24
C PRO A 54 -16.93 0.76 -11.26
N GLU A 55 -17.81 -0.19 -11.62
CA GLU A 55 -18.94 -0.62 -10.79
C GLU A 55 -18.50 -1.19 -9.43
N TYR A 56 -17.41 -1.98 -9.44
CA TYR A 56 -16.83 -2.51 -8.20
C TYR A 56 -16.30 -1.37 -7.32
N THR A 57 -15.62 -0.39 -7.93
CA THR A 57 -15.06 0.76 -7.22
C THR A 57 -16.16 1.58 -6.55
N GLU A 58 -17.25 1.86 -7.25
CA GLU A 58 -18.40 2.61 -6.72
C GLU A 58 -19.06 1.91 -5.54
N ARG A 59 -19.36 0.62 -5.70
CA ARG A 59 -19.98 -0.18 -4.64
C ARG A 59 -19.09 -0.20 -3.39
N MET A 60 -17.80 -0.45 -3.58
CA MET A 60 -16.86 -0.56 -2.47
C MET A 60 -16.64 0.79 -1.76
N MET A 61 -16.71 1.91 -2.49
CA MET A 61 -16.71 3.25 -1.88
C MET A 61 -17.94 3.46 -0.99
N GLY A 62 -19.11 2.97 -1.41
CA GLY A 62 -20.33 2.96 -0.60
C GLY A 62 -20.15 2.15 0.69
N ASP A 63 -19.70 0.90 0.56
CA ASP A 63 -19.49 -0.02 1.69
C ASP A 63 -18.54 0.56 2.76
N VAL A 64 -17.46 1.23 2.34
CA VAL A 64 -16.51 1.89 3.25
C VAL A 64 -17.16 3.03 4.04
N LEU A 65 -18.10 3.76 3.44
CA LEU A 65 -18.77 4.89 4.08
C LEU A 65 -19.96 4.48 4.96
N GLU A 66 -20.59 3.34 4.68
CA GLU A 66 -21.71 2.81 5.46
C GLU A 66 -21.26 2.26 6.81
N GLU A 67 -20.18 1.49 6.84
CA GLU A 67 -19.62 0.91 8.08
C GLU A 67 -18.11 1.16 8.22
N PRO A 68 -17.68 2.42 8.39
CA PRO A 68 -16.26 2.77 8.42
C PRO A 68 -15.52 2.14 9.60
N VAL A 69 -16.12 2.14 10.79
CA VAL A 69 -15.52 1.57 12.00
C VAL A 69 -15.45 0.05 11.92
N GLY A 70 -16.52 -0.59 11.42
CA GLY A 70 -16.56 -2.05 11.24
C GLY A 70 -15.52 -2.53 10.24
N SER A 71 -15.41 -1.85 9.10
CA SER A 71 -14.40 -2.13 8.07
C SER A 71 -12.98 -1.86 8.58
N PHE A 72 -12.76 -0.78 9.33
CA PHE A 72 -11.46 -0.51 9.95
C PHE A 72 -11.05 -1.62 10.94
N MET A 73 -11.91 -1.99 11.87
CA MET A 73 -11.61 -3.05 12.84
C MET A 73 -11.35 -4.38 12.15
N TYR A 74 -12.15 -4.70 11.13
CA TYR A 74 -11.95 -5.91 10.33
C TYR A 74 -10.60 -5.90 9.61
N GLY A 75 -10.24 -4.77 9.00
CA GLY A 75 -8.95 -4.59 8.33
C GLY A 75 -7.77 -4.71 9.28
N VAL A 76 -7.84 -4.09 10.46
CA VAL A 76 -6.79 -4.21 11.50
C VAL A 76 -6.66 -5.65 11.99
N LEU A 77 -7.77 -6.32 12.30
CA LEU A 77 -7.77 -7.73 12.71
C LEU A 77 -7.21 -8.64 11.62
N ALA A 78 -7.57 -8.40 10.37
CA ALA A 78 -7.04 -9.15 9.24
C ALA A 78 -5.55 -8.91 9.03
N LEU A 79 -5.06 -7.68 9.14
CA LEU A 79 -3.62 -7.38 9.05
C LEU A 79 -2.84 -8.08 10.17
N VAL A 80 -3.35 -8.06 11.40
CA VAL A 80 -2.75 -8.81 12.52
C VAL A 80 -2.78 -10.32 12.25
N GLY A 81 -3.90 -10.85 11.76
CA GLY A 81 -4.02 -12.26 11.39
C GLY A 81 -3.04 -12.68 10.30
N ILE A 82 -2.93 -11.90 9.22
CA ILE A 82 -1.98 -12.12 8.12
C ILE A 82 -0.55 -12.06 8.64
N LEU A 83 -0.23 -11.11 9.52
CA LEU A 83 1.10 -11.01 10.12
C LEU A 83 1.44 -12.25 10.95
N ILE A 84 0.50 -12.74 11.77
CA ILE A 84 0.67 -13.97 12.56
C ILE A 84 0.87 -15.17 11.65
N VAL A 85 0.02 -15.34 10.62
CA VAL A 85 0.12 -16.45 9.67
C VAL A 85 1.43 -16.40 8.90
N ALA A 86 1.83 -15.22 8.42
CA ALA A 86 3.09 -15.01 7.72
C ALA A 86 4.28 -15.34 8.64
N PHE A 87 4.26 -14.90 9.90
CA PHE A 87 5.31 -15.19 10.87
C PHE A 87 5.44 -16.70 11.14
N VAL A 88 4.32 -17.39 11.34
CA VAL A 88 4.30 -18.85 11.50
C VAL A 88 4.85 -19.54 10.26
N LEU A 89 4.44 -19.12 9.06
CA LEU A 89 4.95 -19.69 7.81
C LEU A 89 6.45 -19.47 7.62
N VAL A 90 6.96 -18.29 7.95
CA VAL A 90 8.40 -17.98 7.85
C VAL A 90 9.21 -18.88 8.79
N ILE A 91 8.74 -19.13 10.01
CA ILE A 91 9.40 -20.06 10.95
C ILE A 91 9.52 -21.46 10.36
N THR A 92 8.54 -21.90 9.56
CA THR A 92 8.56 -23.25 8.98
C THR A 92 9.57 -23.46 7.84
N ILE A 93 10.29 -22.41 7.36
CA ILE A 93 11.21 -22.36 6.20
C ILE A 93 10.55 -22.78 4.87
N VAL A 94 9.90 -23.96 4.81
CA VAL A 94 9.05 -24.43 3.72
C VAL A 94 7.88 -23.47 3.47
N GLY A 95 7.35 -22.87 4.53
CA GLY A 95 6.28 -21.88 4.44
C GLY A 95 6.67 -20.59 3.73
N ILE A 96 7.95 -20.31 3.48
CA ILE A 96 8.38 -19.10 2.74
C ILE A 96 7.79 -19.09 1.32
N LEU A 97 7.74 -20.23 0.64
CA LEU A 97 7.15 -20.34 -0.70
C LEU A 97 5.65 -20.02 -0.72
N VAL A 98 4.95 -20.20 0.41
CA VAL A 98 3.53 -19.87 0.58
C VAL A 98 3.35 -18.46 1.14
N ALA A 99 4.27 -18.01 2.00
CA ALA A 99 4.24 -16.69 2.60
C ALA A 99 4.41 -15.59 1.56
N ILE A 100 5.31 -15.76 0.59
CA ILE A 100 5.55 -14.79 -0.49
C ILE A 100 4.25 -14.50 -1.27
N PRO A 101 3.56 -15.49 -1.87
CA PRO A 101 2.32 -15.23 -2.60
C PRO A 101 1.21 -14.71 -1.69
N LEU A 102 1.12 -15.18 -0.44
CA LEU A 102 0.14 -14.68 0.52
C LEU A 102 0.35 -13.17 0.79
N VAL A 103 1.58 -12.76 1.08
CA VAL A 103 1.93 -11.36 1.32
C VAL A 103 1.69 -10.52 0.07
N LEU A 104 2.00 -11.04 -1.12
CA LEU A 104 1.75 -10.35 -2.38
C LEU A 104 0.25 -10.08 -2.61
N VAL A 105 -0.60 -11.09 -2.37
CA VAL A 105 -2.06 -10.92 -2.45
C VAL A 105 -2.56 -9.94 -1.40
N ALA A 106 -2.09 -10.06 -0.15
CA ALA A 106 -2.45 -9.14 0.92
C ALA A 106 -2.06 -7.69 0.59
N TYR A 107 -0.86 -7.49 0.03
CA TYR A 107 -0.38 -6.18 -0.41
C TYR A 107 -1.25 -5.59 -1.52
N LEU A 108 -1.64 -6.42 -2.50
CA LEU A 108 -2.49 -5.97 -3.61
C LEU A 108 -3.90 -5.58 -3.12
N LEU A 109 -4.50 -6.41 -2.26
CA LEU A 109 -5.78 -6.12 -1.63
C LEU A 109 -5.71 -4.86 -0.76
N TRP A 110 -4.60 -4.65 -0.06
CA TRP A 110 -4.36 -3.44 0.73
C TRP A 110 -4.27 -2.20 -0.15
N ALA A 111 -3.53 -2.26 -1.26
CA ALA A 111 -3.43 -1.14 -2.20
C ALA A 111 -4.80 -0.77 -2.80
N ILE A 112 -5.56 -1.77 -3.24
CA ILE A 112 -6.92 -1.62 -3.77
C ILE A 112 -7.84 -1.01 -2.71
N GLY A 113 -7.86 -1.58 -1.51
CA GLY A 113 -8.68 -1.10 -0.41
C GLY A 113 -8.35 0.35 -0.04
N ALA A 114 -7.07 0.67 0.13
CA ALA A 114 -6.63 2.02 0.45
C ALA A 114 -7.08 3.06 -0.58
N VAL A 115 -6.93 2.74 -1.87
CA VAL A 115 -7.39 3.59 -2.96
C VAL A 115 -8.90 3.82 -2.90
N ILE A 116 -9.69 2.78 -2.66
CA ILE A 116 -11.15 2.89 -2.52
C ILE A 116 -11.52 3.82 -1.37
N ALA A 117 -10.85 3.68 -0.23
CA ALA A 117 -11.13 4.52 0.93
C ALA A 117 -10.76 6.00 0.66
N TYR A 118 -9.63 6.26 0.02
CA TYR A 118 -9.26 7.63 -0.38
C TYR A 118 -10.19 8.21 -1.43
N LEU A 119 -10.60 7.41 -2.42
CA LEU A 119 -11.60 7.82 -3.41
C LEU A 119 -12.93 8.14 -2.73
N ALA A 120 -13.40 7.32 -1.80
CA ALA A 120 -14.65 7.56 -1.07
C ALA A 120 -14.62 8.87 -0.29
N ILE A 121 -13.49 9.17 0.36
CA ILE A 121 -13.28 10.45 1.06
C ILE A 121 -13.26 11.62 0.07
N ALA A 122 -12.50 11.49 -1.03
CA ALA A 122 -12.37 12.54 -2.03
C ALA A 122 -13.70 12.85 -2.73
N ASP A 123 -14.45 11.81 -3.09
CA ASP A 123 -15.76 11.89 -3.73
C ASP A 123 -16.78 12.61 -2.83
N ARG A 124 -16.73 12.34 -1.51
CA ARG A 124 -17.56 13.03 -0.53
C ARG A 124 -17.17 14.51 -0.34
N LEU A 125 -15.90 14.85 -0.56
CA LEU A 125 -15.37 16.18 -0.33
C LEU A 125 -15.61 17.14 -1.51
N ILE A 126 -15.40 16.67 -2.74
CA ILE A 126 -15.49 17.52 -3.95
C ILE A 126 -16.68 17.18 -4.84
N GLY A 127 -17.32 16.03 -4.62
CA GLY A 127 -18.37 15.51 -5.48
C GLY A 127 -17.81 14.96 -6.80
N ARG A 128 -18.48 13.94 -7.35
CA ARG A 128 -18.06 13.33 -8.62
C ARG A 128 -18.31 14.21 -9.84
N GLY A 129 -19.37 15.02 -9.83
CA GLY A 129 -19.88 15.67 -11.05
C GLY A 129 -20.01 14.66 -12.20
N ASP A 130 -19.50 15.01 -13.38
CA ASP A 130 -19.50 14.15 -14.58
C ASP A 130 -18.23 13.29 -14.76
N GLY A 131 -17.28 13.26 -13.80
CA GLY A 131 -16.00 12.60 -14.06
C GLY A 131 -15.13 12.22 -12.86
N TRP A 132 -14.45 11.08 -13.01
CA TRP A 132 -13.60 10.45 -12.00
C TRP A 132 -12.25 11.13 -11.75
N LEU A 133 -11.82 12.00 -12.66
CA LEU A 133 -10.48 12.58 -12.62
C LEU A 133 -10.30 13.53 -11.43
N LYS A 134 -11.34 14.29 -11.06
CA LYS A 134 -11.28 15.20 -9.91
C LYS A 134 -11.17 14.42 -8.58
N PRO A 135 -12.07 13.46 -8.26
CA PRO A 135 -11.91 12.63 -7.07
C PRO A 135 -10.58 11.87 -7.03
N LEU A 136 -10.11 11.35 -8.17
CA LEU A 136 -8.85 10.60 -8.23
C LEU A 136 -7.63 11.45 -7.90
N LEU A 137 -7.53 12.66 -8.46
CA LEU A 137 -6.44 13.59 -8.14
C LEU A 137 -6.49 14.02 -6.67
N VAL A 138 -7.68 14.26 -6.13
CA VAL A 138 -7.86 14.61 -4.71
C VAL A 138 -7.48 13.44 -3.81
N ALA A 139 -7.89 12.21 -4.14
CA ALA A 139 -7.54 10.99 -3.41
C ALA A 139 -6.01 10.78 -3.39
N ALA A 140 -5.36 10.86 -4.55
CA ALA A 140 -3.91 10.77 -4.66
C ALA A 140 -3.21 11.89 -3.87
N GLY A 141 -3.71 13.13 -3.99
CA GLY A 141 -3.23 14.30 -3.26
C GLY A 141 -3.32 14.12 -1.75
N LEU A 142 -4.45 13.62 -1.24
CA LEU A 142 -4.65 13.32 0.17
C LEU A 142 -3.62 12.31 0.66
N ASN A 143 -3.43 11.19 -0.03
CA ASN A 143 -2.46 10.17 0.38
C ASN A 143 -1.02 10.71 0.36
N GLY A 144 -0.66 11.45 -0.68
CA GLY A 144 0.65 12.09 -0.80
C GLY A 144 0.92 13.11 0.32
N VAL A 145 -0.02 14.03 0.57
CA VAL A 145 0.11 15.06 1.62
C VAL A 145 0.15 14.43 3.00
N LEU A 146 -0.72 13.46 3.29
CA LEU A 146 -0.69 12.73 4.56
C LEU A 146 0.66 12.06 4.78
N THR A 147 1.20 11.40 3.76
CA THR A 147 2.51 10.75 3.83
C THR A 147 3.64 11.76 4.06
N LEU A 148 3.58 12.93 3.41
CA LEU A 148 4.58 13.99 3.54
C LEU A 148 4.69 14.52 4.98
N THR A 149 3.56 14.58 5.71
CA THR A 149 3.56 15.08 7.10
C THR A 149 4.18 14.12 8.12
N GLY A 150 4.48 12.87 7.73
CA GLY A 150 4.94 11.82 8.64
C GLY A 150 3.82 11.32 9.57
N ILE A 151 3.23 12.20 10.38
CA ILE A 151 2.09 11.90 11.28
C ILE A 151 0.85 11.47 10.48
N GLY A 152 0.62 12.09 9.33
CA GLY A 152 -0.45 11.70 8.41
C GLY A 152 -0.28 10.28 7.87
N GLY A 153 0.89 9.66 7.98
CA GLY A 153 1.09 8.24 7.71
C GLY A 153 0.25 7.33 8.60
N LEU A 154 -0.01 7.71 9.86
CA LEU A 154 -0.91 6.96 10.74
C LEU A 154 -2.36 7.07 10.30
N ILE A 155 -2.79 8.27 9.89
CA ILE A 155 -4.13 8.49 9.35
C ILE A 155 -4.28 7.72 8.02
N ALA A 156 -3.26 7.78 7.17
CA ALA A 156 -3.19 7.04 5.92
C ALA A 156 -3.29 5.53 6.13
N PHE A 157 -2.63 5.03 7.17
CA PHE A 157 -2.76 3.64 7.59
C PHE A 157 -4.18 3.32 8.04
N CYS A 158 -4.82 4.18 8.84
CA CYS A 158 -6.21 3.96 9.26
C CYS A 158 -7.19 3.94 8.09
N ILE A 159 -7.03 4.86 7.14
CA ILE A 159 -7.83 4.91 5.90
C ILE A 159 -7.58 3.64 5.07
N GLY A 160 -6.31 3.25 4.92
CA GLY A 160 -5.91 2.03 4.23
C GLY A 160 -6.48 0.76 4.86
N ALA A 161 -6.45 0.66 6.18
CA ALA A 161 -7.01 -0.45 6.93
C ALA A 161 -8.53 -0.53 6.78
N ALA A 162 -9.24 0.60 6.81
CA ALA A 162 -10.68 0.65 6.57
C ALA A 162 -11.03 0.14 5.17
N GLY A 163 -10.33 0.60 4.14
CA GLY A 163 -10.53 0.13 2.78
C GLY A 163 -10.18 -1.35 2.58
N PHE A 164 -9.07 -1.80 3.14
CA PHE A 164 -8.65 -3.21 3.10
C PHE A 164 -9.68 -4.13 3.78
N GLY A 165 -10.16 -3.74 4.95
CA GLY A 165 -11.16 -4.53 5.68
C GLY A 165 -12.49 -4.59 4.96
N ALA A 166 -12.90 -3.50 4.31
CA ALA A 166 -14.08 -3.51 3.47
C ALA A 166 -13.92 -4.52 2.31
N VAL A 167 -12.77 -4.50 1.61
CA VAL A 167 -12.50 -5.43 0.50
C VAL A 167 -12.48 -6.89 0.97
N LEU A 168 -11.87 -7.19 2.12
CA LEU A 168 -11.93 -8.57 2.63
C LEU A 168 -13.35 -8.97 3.03
N LYS A 169 -14.11 -8.07 3.65
CA LYS A 169 -15.48 -8.35 4.07
C LYS A 169 -16.39 -8.65 2.88
N SER A 170 -16.13 -8.05 1.72
CA SER A 170 -16.88 -8.34 0.49
C SER A 170 -16.49 -9.68 -0.15
N ILE A 171 -15.25 -10.15 0.02
CA ILE A 171 -14.78 -11.45 -0.49
C ILE A 171 -15.25 -12.63 0.39
N LEU A 172 -15.36 -12.41 1.71
CA LEU A 172 -15.67 -13.45 2.69
C LEU A 172 -17.18 -13.60 3.01
N ARG A 173 -18.04 -12.87 2.29
CA ARG A 173 -19.50 -12.88 2.45
C ARG A 173 -20.16 -13.47 1.22
#